data_AF-A0A6G9Z7B7-F1
#
_entry.id   AF-A0A6G9Z7B7-F1
#
_cell.length_a   1.000
_cell.length_b   1.000
_cell.length_c   1.000
_cell.angle_alpha   90.00
_cell.angle_beta   90.00
_cell.angle_gamma   90.00
#
_symmetry.space_group_name_H-M   'P 1'
#
loop_
_entity.id
_entity.type
_entity.pdbx_description
1 polymer ?
#
loop_
_entity_poly.entity_id
_entity_poly.type
_entity_poly.pdbx_seq_one_letter_code
_entity_poly.pdbx_strand_id
1 'polypeptide(L)'
;MTDTATKVATVHIERVNLIGHARVFKLSEPFDVDGQPCSYVIVWITPADHFQNAQSGVIPATEWGTVLGGHLRRRAGMTLLDCYDPDNTEYVHGCYLTTLKMLGYTYVTPDQFPTENETTTG
;
A
#
# COMPACT_ATOMS: atom_id res chain seq x y z
N MET A 1 -28.83 -5.40 6.87
CA MET A 1 -27.56 -5.97 6.39
C MET A 1 -26.95 -4.90 5.51
N THR A 2 -26.04 -4.11 6.07
CA THR A 2 -25.34 -3.05 5.34
C THR A 2 -24.36 -3.74 4.40
N ASP A 3 -24.62 -3.63 3.11
CA ASP A 3 -23.70 -4.06 2.06
C ASP A 3 -22.35 -3.40 2.34
N THR A 4 -21.38 -4.17 2.82
CA THR A 4 -20.07 -3.63 3.16
C THR A 4 -19.39 -3.41 1.84
N ALA A 5 -19.44 -2.16 1.34
CA ALA A 5 -18.74 -1.78 0.12
C ALA A 5 -17.32 -2.34 0.20
N THR A 6 -16.95 -3.15 -0.79
CA THR A 6 -15.65 -3.81 -0.77
C THR A 6 -14.59 -2.73 -0.88
N LYS A 7 -13.74 -2.61 0.16
CA LYS A 7 -12.62 -1.66 0.13
C LYS A 7 -11.62 -2.14 -0.91
N VAL A 8 -11.27 -1.28 -1.85
CA VAL A 8 -10.34 -1.60 -2.93
C VAL A 8 -9.16 -0.64 -2.95
N ALA A 9 -8.03 -1.13 -3.47
CA ALA A 9 -6.82 -0.35 -3.66
C ALA A 9 -6.30 -0.56 -5.09
N THR A 10 -5.72 0.48 -5.68
CA THR A 10 -5.05 0.38 -6.99
C THR A 10 -3.69 1.04 -6.97
N VAL A 11 -2.81 0.63 -7.87
CA VAL A 11 -1.49 1.25 -8.01
C VAL A 11 -1.65 2.67 -8.56
N HIS A 12 -1.01 3.64 -7.90
CA HIS A 12 -1.02 5.04 -8.30
C HIS A 12 0.35 5.48 -8.85
N ILE A 13 1.42 5.09 -8.16
CA ILE A 13 2.81 5.33 -8.61
C ILE A 13 3.59 4.02 -8.51
N GLU A 14 4.07 3.53 -9.65
CA GLU A 14 4.77 2.25 -9.78
C GLU A 14 6.21 2.26 -9.22
N ARG A 15 6.83 3.44 -9.13
CA ARG A 15 8.21 3.57 -8.65
C ARG A 15 8.35 4.82 -7.77
N VAL A 16 8.72 4.60 -6.53
CA VAL A 16 9.08 5.66 -5.57
C VAL A 16 10.58 5.58 -5.33
N ASN A 17 11.24 6.73 -5.16
CA ASN A 17 12.66 6.80 -4.84
C ASN A 17 12.93 6.47 -3.36
N LEU A 18 12.66 5.23 -2.97
CA LEU A 18 12.98 4.65 -1.67
C LEU A 18 13.87 3.42 -1.86
N ILE A 19 14.67 3.09 -0.84
CA ILE A 19 15.50 1.87 -0.85
C ILE A 19 14.57 0.64 -0.88
N GLY A 20 14.82 -0.32 -1.76
CA GLY A 20 13.98 -1.52 -1.92
C GLY A 20 12.80 -1.29 -2.87
N HIS A 21 11.79 -2.17 -2.80
CA HIS A 21 10.65 -2.09 -3.71
C HIS A 21 9.53 -1.29 -3.08
N ALA A 22 9.21 -0.11 -3.63
CA ALA A 22 8.15 0.76 -3.11
C ALA A 22 7.19 1.22 -4.20
N ARG A 23 5.89 1.16 -3.89
CA ARG A 23 4.79 1.64 -4.74
C ARG A 23 3.81 2.46 -3.93
N VAL A 24 3.22 3.48 -4.54
CA VAL A 24 2.08 4.19 -3.97
C VAL A 24 0.80 3.53 -4.46
N PHE A 25 -0.10 3.24 -3.54
CA PHE A 25 -1.45 2.77 -3.80
C PHE A 25 -2.46 3.84 -3.42
N LYS A 26 -3.46 4.04 -4.27
CA LYS A 26 -4.68 4.80 -3.94
C LYS A 26 -5.70 3.86 -3.31
N LEU A 27 -6.37 4.31 -2.26
CA LEU A 27 -7.37 3.55 -1.50
C LEU A 27 -8.77 4.12 -1.79
N SER A 28 -9.77 3.24 -1.99
CA SER A 28 -11.16 3.66 -2.26
C SER A 28 -11.82 4.28 -1.04
N GLU A 29 -11.37 3.89 0.14
CA GLU A 29 -11.70 4.51 1.41
C GLU A 29 -10.40 4.92 2.08
N PRO A 30 -10.32 6.08 2.75
CA PRO A 30 -9.11 6.47 3.46
C PRO A 30 -8.78 5.47 4.60
N PHE A 31 -7.51 5.11 4.71
CA PHE A 31 -7.00 4.35 5.86
C PHE A 31 -6.60 5.32 6.97
N ASP A 32 -7.05 5.06 8.20
CA ASP A 32 -6.67 5.88 9.36
C ASP A 32 -5.24 5.54 9.79
N VAL A 33 -4.36 6.54 9.81
CA VAL A 33 -3.02 6.43 10.37
C VAL A 33 -2.88 7.44 11.49
N ASP A 34 -2.84 6.96 12.73
CA ASP A 34 -2.71 7.77 13.94
C ASP A 34 -3.75 8.92 14.00
N GLY A 35 -4.99 8.66 13.58
CA GLY A 35 -6.09 9.64 13.57
C GLY A 35 -6.13 10.54 12.33
N GLN A 36 -5.31 10.28 11.31
CA GLN A 36 -5.32 11.00 10.04
C GLN A 36 -5.79 10.10 8.89
N PRO A 37 -6.89 10.45 8.20
CA PRO A 37 -7.34 9.69 7.04
C PRO A 37 -6.38 9.86 5.86
N CYS A 38 -5.89 8.76 5.32
CA CYS A 38 -4.93 8.71 4.23
C CYS A 38 -5.52 7.96 3.03
N SER A 39 -5.79 8.67 1.93
CA SER A 39 -6.27 8.08 0.67
C SER A 39 -5.16 7.44 -0.16
N TYR A 40 -3.90 7.69 0.19
CA TYR A 40 -2.74 7.12 -0.46
C TYR A 40 -1.80 6.53 0.58
N VAL A 41 -1.22 5.38 0.25
CA VAL A 41 -0.21 4.71 1.06
C VAL A 41 0.94 4.23 0.19
N ILE A 42 2.16 4.33 0.70
CA ILE A 42 3.30 3.60 0.15
C ILE A 42 3.30 2.23 0.79
N VAL A 43 3.31 1.18 -0.02
CA VAL A 43 3.74 -0.14 0.44
C VAL A 43 5.20 -0.30 0.06
N TRP A 44 6.03 -0.58 1.07
CA TRP A 44 7.46 -0.73 0.96
C TRP A 44 7.87 -2.15 1.32
N ILE A 45 8.65 -2.80 0.46
CA ILE A 45 9.18 -4.14 0.69
C ILE A 45 10.68 -4.04 0.90
N THR A 46 11.12 -4.47 2.09
CA THR A 46 12.51 -4.85 2.35
C THR A 46 12.66 -6.30 1.92
N PRO A 47 13.50 -6.62 0.92
CA PRO A 47 13.72 -8.02 0.54
C PRO A 47 14.31 -8.84 1.67
N ALA A 48 14.18 -10.16 1.58
CA ALA A 48 14.89 -11.07 2.48
C ALA A 48 16.41 -10.96 2.24
N ASP A 49 17.18 -11.16 3.30
CA ASP A 49 18.63 -11.37 3.23
C ASP A 49 19.03 -12.59 4.06
N HIS A 50 20.33 -12.80 4.25
CA HIS A 50 20.85 -13.97 4.96
C HIS A 50 20.44 -14.03 6.44
N PHE A 51 20.03 -12.92 7.04
CA PHE A 51 19.72 -12.77 8.46
C PHE A 51 18.27 -12.34 8.73
N GLN A 52 17.52 -11.93 7.70
CA GLN A 52 16.13 -11.49 7.84
C GLN A 52 15.24 -12.00 6.71
N ASN A 53 14.01 -12.39 7.05
CA ASN A 53 12.97 -12.60 6.05
C ASN A 53 12.52 -11.25 5.46
N ALA A 54 11.90 -11.30 4.29
CA ALA A 54 11.35 -10.10 3.68
C ALA A 54 10.28 -9.47 4.60
N GLN A 55 10.18 -8.14 4.53
CA GLN A 55 9.26 -7.36 5.33
C GLN A 55 8.49 -6.40 4.45
N SER A 56 7.19 -6.29 4.69
CA SER A 56 6.36 -5.23 4.13
C SER A 56 6.07 -4.16 5.19
N GLY A 57 6.25 -2.89 4.84
CA GLY A 57 5.81 -1.74 5.61
C GLY A 57 4.77 -0.93 4.84
N VAL A 58 3.95 -0.18 5.58
CA VAL A 58 2.94 0.74 5.04
C VAL A 58 3.24 2.12 5.59
N ILE A 59 3.29 3.12 4.72
CA ILE A 59 3.60 4.51 5.08
C ILE A 59 2.48 5.40 4.50
N PRO A 60 1.93 6.35 5.27
CA PRO A 60 1.08 7.41 4.73
C PRO A 60 1.72 8.07 3.53
N ALA A 61 0.94 8.37 2.50
CA ALA A 61 1.45 9.06 1.32
C ALA A 61 0.48 10.16 0.87
N THR A 62 1.02 11.08 0.07
CA THR A 62 0.24 11.97 -0.78
C THR A 62 0.06 11.35 -2.16
N GLU A 63 -0.81 11.90 -2.99
CA GLU A 63 -0.94 11.53 -4.41
C GLU A 63 0.40 11.63 -5.15
N TRP A 64 1.26 12.59 -4.77
CA TRP A 64 2.59 12.77 -5.36
C TRP A 64 3.64 11.78 -4.85
N GLY A 65 3.27 10.82 -4.01
CA GLY A 65 4.18 9.83 -3.44
C GLY A 65 5.16 10.37 -2.41
N THR A 66 4.93 11.58 -1.90
CA THR A 66 5.79 12.26 -0.92
C THR A 66 5.17 12.23 0.48
N VAL A 67 6.01 12.01 1.50
CA VAL A 67 5.64 12.16 2.93
C VAL A 67 6.14 13.53 3.40
N LEU A 68 5.22 14.44 3.70
CA LEU A 68 5.56 15.74 4.30
C LEU A 68 5.66 15.55 5.83
N GLY A 69 6.88 15.36 6.33
CA GLY A 69 7.23 15.61 7.73
C GLY A 69 7.21 14.42 8.71
N GLY A 70 8.41 14.00 9.14
CA GLY A 70 8.70 13.83 10.57
C GLY A 70 8.15 12.61 11.35
N HIS A 71 7.36 11.70 10.77
CA HIS A 71 6.76 10.61 11.54
C HIS A 71 7.15 9.23 11.02
N LEU A 72 8.29 8.74 11.51
CA LEU A 72 8.64 7.32 11.53
C LEU A 72 8.07 6.75 12.84
N ARG A 73 6.84 6.21 12.83
CA ARG A 73 6.27 5.51 14.01
C ARG A 73 5.48 4.25 13.65
N ARG A 74 5.94 3.18 14.31
CA ARG A 74 5.36 1.87 14.68
C ARG A 74 4.76 0.95 13.60
N ARG A 75 5.48 -0.17 13.39
CA ARG A 75 5.12 -1.35 12.59
C ARG A 75 3.84 -2.02 13.11
N ALA A 76 2.81 -2.10 12.27
CA ALA A 76 1.70 -3.04 12.44
C ALA A 76 1.68 -4.01 11.25
N GLY A 77 1.72 -5.32 11.56
CA GLY A 77 1.52 -6.42 10.61
C GLY A 77 2.76 -6.81 9.82
N MET A 78 3.60 -7.70 10.38
CA MET A 78 4.57 -8.45 9.58
C MET A 78 3.84 -9.61 8.93
N THR A 79 3.81 -9.66 7.59
CA THR A 79 3.54 -10.92 6.88
C THR A 79 4.82 -11.43 6.28
N LEU A 80 5.11 -12.69 6.59
CA LEU A 80 6.24 -13.44 6.12
C LEU A 80 5.88 -14.05 4.76
N LEU A 81 6.72 -13.85 3.76
CA LEU A 81 6.67 -14.60 2.50
C LEU A 81 8.09 -15.14 2.27
N ASP A 82 8.26 -16.44 2.05
CA ASP A 82 9.59 -17.04 1.88
C ASP A 82 10.06 -16.92 0.41
N CYS A 83 11.06 -16.09 0.12
CA CYS A 83 11.79 -16.08 -1.16
C CYS A 83 13.19 -15.47 -0.99
N TYR A 84 14.20 -16.07 -1.64
CA TYR A 84 15.61 -15.68 -1.56
C TYR A 84 16.11 -14.87 -2.77
N ASP A 85 15.23 -14.61 -3.76
CA ASP A 85 15.51 -13.70 -4.87
C ASP A 85 14.86 -12.34 -4.59
N PRO A 86 15.65 -11.31 -4.24
CA PRO A 86 15.11 -10.00 -3.86
C PRO A 86 14.47 -9.24 -5.02
N ASP A 87 14.78 -9.60 -6.28
CA ASP A 87 14.28 -8.92 -7.48
C ASP A 87 13.22 -9.74 -8.23
N ASN A 88 12.78 -10.87 -7.66
CA ASN A 88 11.68 -11.65 -8.21
C ASN A 88 10.39 -10.82 -8.20
N THR A 89 9.98 -10.35 -9.39
CA THR A 89 8.85 -9.44 -9.56
C THR A 89 7.52 -10.05 -9.17
N GLU A 90 7.35 -11.36 -9.35
CA GLU A 90 6.11 -12.06 -8.95
C GLU A 90 6.00 -12.12 -7.43
N TYR A 91 7.11 -12.43 -6.77
CA TYR A 91 7.21 -12.44 -5.31
C TYR A 91 6.94 -11.06 -4.72
N VAL A 92 7.63 -10.02 -5.23
CA VAL A 92 7.44 -8.62 -4.81
C VAL A 92 5.99 -8.18 -5.02
N HIS A 93 5.37 -8.57 -6.15
CA HIS A 93 3.96 -8.29 -6.40
C HIS A 93 3.05 -9.00 -5.39
N GLY A 94 3.29 -10.28 -5.09
CA GLY A 94 2.57 -11.02 -4.06
C GLY A 94 2.68 -10.38 -2.68
N CYS A 95 3.85 -9.81 -2.32
CA CYS A 95 4.02 -9.02 -1.10
C CYS A 95 3.07 -7.82 -1.07
N TYR A 96 3.01 -7.02 -2.14
CA TYR A 96 2.08 -5.88 -2.21
C TYR A 96 0.62 -6.30 -2.01
N LEU A 97 0.17 -7.31 -2.74
CA LEU A 97 -1.21 -7.80 -2.66
C LEU A 97 -1.54 -8.29 -1.24
N THR A 98 -0.60 -9.00 -0.61
CA THR A 98 -0.78 -9.53 0.74
C THR A 98 -0.86 -8.41 1.77
N THR A 99 0.01 -7.40 1.69
CA THR A 99 -0.04 -6.23 2.57
C THR A 99 -1.36 -5.47 2.43
N LEU A 100 -1.83 -5.20 1.22
CA LEU A 100 -3.12 -4.55 0.98
C LEU A 100 -4.28 -5.36 1.59
N LYS A 101 -4.25 -6.69 1.43
CA LYS A 101 -5.25 -7.59 2.02
C LYS A 101 -5.25 -7.52 3.54
N MET A 102 -4.09 -7.44 4.19
CA MET A 102 -4.01 -7.26 5.64
C MET A 102 -4.58 -5.93 6.13
N LEU A 103 -4.48 -4.87 5.31
CA LEU A 103 -5.12 -3.58 5.56
C LEU A 103 -6.64 -3.62 5.31
N GLY A 104 -7.18 -4.74 4.83
CA GLY A 104 -8.60 -4.91 4.51
C GLY A 104 -8.98 -4.47 3.10
N TYR A 105 -8.01 -4.23 2.21
CA TYR A 105 -8.24 -3.82 0.82
C TYR A 105 -8.03 -4.98 -0.15
N THR A 106 -8.89 -5.04 -1.16
CA THR A 106 -8.68 -5.90 -2.33
C THR A 106 -7.99 -5.10 -3.43
N TYR A 107 -6.90 -5.61 -4.00
CA TYR A 107 -6.28 -4.96 -5.15
C TYR A 107 -7.18 -5.07 -6.38
N VAL A 108 -7.31 -3.97 -7.10
CA VAL A 108 -7.97 -3.89 -8.41
C VAL A 108 -7.08 -3.15 -9.39
N THR A 109 -7.22 -3.46 -10.68
CA THR A 109 -6.50 -2.73 -11.72
C THR A 109 -7.02 -1.28 -11.81
N PRO A 110 -6.23 -0.32 -12.35
CA PRO A 110 -6.64 1.09 -12.37
C PRO A 110 -7.98 1.35 -13.06
N ASP A 111 -8.35 0.56 -14.08
CA ASP A 111 -9.63 0.62 -14.80
C ASP A 111 -10.83 0.12 -13.98
N GLN A 112 -10.58 -0.66 -12.93
CA GLN A 112 -11.58 -1.21 -12.01
C GLN A 112 -11.72 -0.37 -10.73
N PHE A 113 -10.83 0.60 -10.53
CA PHE A 113 -10.88 1.45 -9.36
C PHE A 113 -12.04 2.45 -9.48
N PRO A 114 -12.82 2.69 -8.40
CA PRO A 114 -13.91 3.64 -8.44
C PRO A 114 -13.40 5.02 -8.87
N THR A 115 -13.84 5.50 -10.02
CA THR A 115 -13.74 6.93 -10.35
C THR A 115 -14.64 7.65 -9.37
N GLU A 116 -14.08 8.48 -8.51
CA GLU A 116 -14.86 9.34 -7.62
C GLU A 116 -15.93 10.04 -8.46
N ASN A 117 -17.20 9.89 -8.09
CA ASN A 117 -18.24 10.79 -8.57
C ASN A 117 -17.80 12.17 -8.10
N GLU A 118 -17.27 13.00 -9.00
CA GLU A 118 -17.06 14.42 -8.76
C GLU A 118 -18.36 14.96 -8.18
N THR A 119 -18.38 15.18 -6.87
CA THR A 119 -19.48 15.88 -6.24
C THR A 119 -19.25 17.33 -6.65
N THR A 120 -19.73 17.69 -7.84
CA THR A 120 -19.89 19.08 -8.25
C THR A 120 -20.90 19.71 -7.31
N THR A 121 -20.44 20.16 -6.15
CA THR A 121 -21.22 21.03 -5.28
C THR A 121 -21.23 22.40 -5.95
N GLY A 122 -22.25 22.64 -6.77
CA GLY A 122 -22.68 23.99 -7.17
C GLY A 122 -23.53 24.63 -6.09
#